data_AF-A0A2E3SDV7-F1
#
_entry.id   AF-A0A2E3SDV7-F1
#
_cell.length_a   1.000
_cell.length_b   1.000
_cell.length_c   1.000
_cell.angle_alpha   90.00
_cell.angle_beta   90.00
_cell.angle_gamma   90.00
#
_symmetry.space_group_name_H-M   'P 1'
#
loop_
_entity.id
_entity.type
_entity.pdbx_description
1 polymer ?
#
loop_
_entity_poly.entity_id
_entity_poly.type
_entity_poly.pdbx_seq_one_letter_code
_entity_poly.pdbx_strand_id
1 'polypeptide(L)'
;MKIGLFGYGKMGRLIEQLAVERNHQIVAKVDVDTQQLDFQSIDCAIDFSTPDAAFDNIKSCIDHGVPVVSGTTGWLDQYDEAVAHCKQKNGALIYASNFSLGVNLFFELNEKLAKMMAPLENYRVSMEEVHHVHKLDAPSGTAITLAEGIIENSDYNNWTLGKAKETEIAIKVKRENEVPGTHVVTYKSEVDSIEIKHTAHNRKGFALGALIAAEWLVGKTGVFTMRDVLNL
;
A
#
# COMPACT_ATOMS: atom_id res chain seq x y z
N MET A 1 15.44 16.15 -3.04
CA MET A 1 15.50 15.58 -4.40
C MET A 1 14.48 16.27 -5.29
N LYS A 2 14.63 16.14 -6.60
CA LYS A 2 13.71 16.59 -7.65
C LYS A 2 12.73 15.47 -7.98
N ILE A 3 11.44 15.73 -7.80
CA ILE A 3 10.38 14.72 -7.92
C ILE A 3 9.52 15.04 -9.15
N GLY A 4 9.24 13.99 -9.93
CA GLY A 4 8.19 14.01 -10.95
C GLY A 4 6.92 13.38 -10.39
N LEU A 5 5.81 14.13 -10.37
CA LEU A 5 4.51 13.63 -9.93
C LEU A 5 3.69 13.19 -11.15
N PHE A 6 3.41 11.89 -11.25
CA PHE A 6 2.55 11.32 -12.28
C PHE A 6 1.16 11.13 -11.68
N GLY A 7 0.18 11.89 -12.19
CA GLY A 7 -1.14 12.03 -11.59
C GLY A 7 -1.20 13.16 -10.55
N TYR A 8 -1.82 14.28 -10.92
CA TYR A 8 -1.90 15.48 -10.07
C TYR A 8 -3.28 15.69 -9.42
N GLY A 9 -3.90 14.57 -9.02
CA GLY A 9 -5.15 14.53 -8.27
C GLY A 9 -4.99 14.89 -6.77
N LYS A 10 -5.93 14.44 -5.93
CA LYS A 10 -5.91 14.69 -4.47
C LYS A 10 -4.61 14.19 -3.80
N MET A 11 -4.15 13.00 -4.18
CA MET A 11 -2.90 12.44 -3.65
C MET A 11 -1.66 13.19 -4.15
N GLY A 12 -1.56 13.48 -5.46
CA GLY A 12 -0.45 14.24 -6.02
C GLY A 12 -0.26 15.62 -5.36
N ARG A 13 -1.36 16.35 -5.13
CA ARG A 13 -1.33 17.64 -4.39
C ARG A 13 -0.86 17.49 -2.95
N LEU A 14 -1.27 16.41 -2.28
CA LEU A 14 -0.85 16.14 -0.90
C LEU A 14 0.63 15.78 -0.83
N ILE A 15 1.11 15.00 -1.80
CA ILE A 15 2.53 14.64 -1.93
C ILE A 15 3.35 15.90 -2.20
N GLU A 16 2.93 16.78 -3.12
CA GLU A 16 3.63 18.05 -3.36
C GLU A 16 3.75 18.88 -2.08
N GLN A 17 2.65 19.06 -1.35
CA GLN A 17 2.68 19.85 -0.12
C GLN A 17 3.72 19.31 0.85
N LEU A 18 3.67 18.00 1.13
CA LEU A 18 4.62 17.36 2.05
C LEU A 18 6.05 17.33 1.51
N ALA A 19 6.24 17.21 0.20
CA ALA A 19 7.54 17.23 -0.45
C ALA A 19 8.23 18.58 -0.24
N VAL A 20 7.51 19.68 -0.44
CA VAL A 20 8.02 21.05 -0.23
C VAL A 20 8.37 21.27 1.25
N GLU A 21 7.50 20.83 2.18
CA GLU A 21 7.78 20.86 3.62
C GLU A 21 9.05 20.08 3.99
N ARG A 22 9.41 19.05 3.21
CA ARG A 22 10.62 18.22 3.36
C ARG A 22 11.82 18.69 2.52
N ASN A 23 11.79 19.92 1.99
CA ASN A 23 12.85 20.49 1.15
C ASN A 23 13.12 19.69 -0.14
N HIS A 24 12.08 19.10 -0.72
CA HIS A 24 12.12 18.54 -2.07
C HIS A 24 11.52 19.53 -3.09
N GLN A 25 11.84 19.33 -4.36
CA GLN A 25 11.36 20.16 -5.45
C GLN A 25 10.47 19.33 -6.37
N ILE A 26 9.28 19.81 -6.68
CA ILE A 26 8.45 19.20 -7.74
C ILE A 26 8.88 19.84 -9.06
N VAL A 27 9.56 19.06 -9.90
CA VAL A 27 10.09 19.53 -11.20
C VAL A 27 9.20 19.14 -12.38
N ALA A 28 8.30 18.18 -12.18
CA ALA A 28 7.30 17.80 -13.15
C ALA A 28 5.98 17.43 -12.48
N LYS A 29 4.88 17.80 -13.13
CA LYS A 29 3.51 17.41 -12.81
C LYS A 29 2.90 16.88 -14.10
N VAL A 30 2.80 15.56 -14.19
CA VAL A 30 2.36 14.85 -15.39
C VAL A 30 0.89 14.50 -15.23
N ASP A 31 0.09 14.99 -16.18
CA ASP A 31 -1.33 14.69 -16.37
C ASP A 31 -1.60 14.41 -17.86
N VAL A 32 -2.83 14.04 -18.23
CA VAL A 32 -3.22 13.53 -19.57
C VAL A 32 -2.70 14.39 -20.74
N ASP A 33 -2.64 15.71 -20.58
CA ASP A 33 -2.24 16.65 -21.65
C ASP A 33 -0.74 16.99 -21.67
N THR A 34 0.08 16.29 -20.88
CA THR A 34 1.52 16.62 -20.77
C THR A 34 2.29 16.12 -21.99
N GLN A 35 2.69 17.02 -22.87
CA GLN A 35 3.34 16.67 -24.15
C GLN A 35 4.87 16.57 -24.08
N GLN A 36 5.52 17.25 -23.13
CA GLN A 36 6.97 17.26 -23.00
C GLN A 36 7.36 17.10 -21.53
N LEU A 37 8.25 16.15 -21.28
CA LEU A 37 8.77 15.86 -19.95
C LEU A 37 10.29 15.74 -20.01
N ASP A 38 10.98 16.56 -19.23
CA ASP A 38 12.43 16.45 -19.05
C ASP A 38 12.75 15.44 -17.94
N PHE A 39 12.85 14.17 -18.31
CA PHE A 39 13.20 13.09 -17.38
C PHE A 39 14.58 13.27 -16.73
N GLN A 40 15.52 13.96 -17.36
CA GLN A 40 16.87 14.15 -16.82
C GLN A 40 16.86 15.05 -15.57
N SER A 41 15.81 15.84 -15.40
CA SER A 41 15.63 16.67 -14.21
C SER A 41 15.05 15.92 -13.01
N ILE A 42 14.57 14.69 -13.18
CA ILE A 42 13.82 13.93 -12.17
C ILE A 42 14.75 12.93 -11.47
N ASP A 43 14.90 13.07 -10.15
CA ASP A 43 15.65 12.11 -9.32
C ASP A 43 14.79 10.87 -9.01
N CYS A 44 13.47 11.04 -8.85
CA CYS A 44 12.51 9.95 -8.65
C CYS A 44 11.11 10.36 -9.11
N ALA A 45 10.40 9.43 -9.75
CA ALA A 45 8.99 9.56 -10.10
C ALA A 45 8.10 8.99 -9.00
N ILE A 46 7.01 9.68 -8.66
CA ILE A 46 5.95 9.18 -7.79
C ILE A 46 4.65 9.16 -8.61
N ASP A 47 4.09 7.97 -8.78
CA ASP A 47 2.92 7.70 -9.61
C ASP A 47 1.68 7.36 -8.78
N PHE A 48 0.72 8.28 -8.81
CA PHE A 48 -0.65 8.12 -8.32
C PHE A 48 -1.63 8.60 -9.42
N SER A 49 -1.43 8.09 -10.63
CA SER A 49 -2.24 8.38 -11.82
C SER A 49 -3.47 7.46 -11.91
N THR A 50 -3.86 7.06 -13.11
CA THR A 50 -5.00 6.18 -13.38
C THR A 50 -4.51 4.77 -13.73
N PRO A 51 -5.34 3.72 -13.53
CA PRO A 51 -4.97 2.35 -13.89
C PRO A 51 -4.42 2.25 -15.32
N ASP A 52 -5.12 2.84 -16.29
CA ASP A 52 -4.76 2.79 -17.72
C ASP A 52 -3.43 3.50 -18.05
N ALA A 53 -2.98 4.43 -17.20
CA ALA A 53 -1.75 5.19 -17.44
C ALA A 53 -0.54 4.66 -16.64
N ALA A 54 -0.78 3.91 -15.56
CA ALA A 54 0.25 3.51 -14.59
C ALA A 54 1.38 2.72 -15.25
N PHE A 55 1.05 1.70 -16.04
CA PHE A 55 2.04 0.84 -16.69
C PHE A 55 2.95 1.63 -17.63
N ASP A 56 2.37 2.43 -18.53
CA ASP A 56 3.13 3.23 -19.48
C ASP A 56 3.99 4.32 -18.79
N ASN A 57 3.47 4.93 -17.72
CA ASN A 57 4.24 5.87 -16.89
C ASN A 57 5.45 5.20 -16.26
N ILE A 58 5.26 4.04 -15.63
CA ILE A 58 6.33 3.26 -15.00
C ILE A 58 7.39 2.88 -16.04
N LYS A 59 6.95 2.32 -17.17
CA LYS A 59 7.83 1.89 -18.26
C LYS A 59 8.63 3.05 -18.84
N SER A 60 7.99 4.19 -19.07
CA SER A 60 8.63 5.40 -19.61
C SER A 60 9.67 5.98 -18.65
N CYS A 61 9.38 6.05 -17.35
CA CYS A 61 10.36 6.49 -16.35
C CYS A 61 11.59 5.57 -16.31
N ILE A 62 11.37 4.26 -16.29
CA ILE A 62 12.44 3.25 -16.29
C ILE A 62 13.28 3.35 -17.56
N ASP A 63 12.66 3.56 -18.73
CA ASP A 63 13.35 3.73 -20.01
C ASP A 63 14.30 4.94 -20.02
N HIS A 64 14.03 5.94 -19.18
CA HIS A 64 14.88 7.13 -19.00
C HIS A 64 15.77 7.08 -17.74
N GLY A 65 15.84 5.93 -17.06
CA GLY A 65 16.67 5.74 -15.87
C GLY A 65 16.14 6.41 -14.61
N VAL A 66 14.87 6.81 -14.58
CA VAL A 66 14.22 7.42 -13.41
C VAL A 66 13.59 6.32 -12.54
N PRO A 67 13.97 6.20 -11.25
CA PRO A 67 13.34 5.25 -10.35
C PRO A 67 11.88 5.64 -10.07
N VAL A 68 11.02 4.64 -9.88
CA VAL A 68 9.56 4.85 -9.80
C VAL A 68 8.99 4.29 -8.51
N VAL A 69 8.20 5.11 -7.81
CA VAL A 69 7.31 4.68 -6.73
C VAL A 69 5.87 4.79 -7.23
N SER A 70 5.19 3.66 -7.45
CA SER A 70 3.80 3.65 -7.90
C SER A 70 2.85 3.17 -6.80
N GLY A 71 1.85 3.99 -6.50
CA GLY A 71 0.70 3.65 -5.67
C GLY A 71 -0.62 3.57 -6.42
N THR A 72 -0.57 3.68 -7.75
CA THR A 72 -1.74 3.48 -8.61
C THR A 72 -2.21 2.03 -8.52
N THR A 73 -3.51 1.79 -8.38
CA THR A 73 -4.08 0.44 -8.32
C THR A 73 -4.82 0.10 -9.61
N GLY A 74 -5.17 -1.17 -9.83
CA GLY A 74 -6.01 -1.58 -10.97
C GLY A 74 -5.29 -1.90 -12.28
N TRP A 75 -3.96 -1.93 -12.30
CA TRP A 75 -3.12 -2.25 -13.48
C TRP A 75 -2.27 -3.53 -13.28
N LEU A 76 -2.54 -4.28 -12.21
CA LEU A 76 -1.67 -5.38 -11.75
C LEU A 76 -1.60 -6.57 -12.70
N ASP A 77 -2.52 -6.69 -13.65
CA ASP A 77 -2.44 -7.64 -14.75
C ASP A 77 -1.18 -7.44 -15.61
N GLN A 78 -0.60 -6.24 -15.61
CA GLN A 78 0.66 -5.90 -16.29
C GLN A 78 1.87 -5.83 -15.32
N TYR A 79 1.71 -6.25 -14.06
CA TYR A 79 2.76 -6.13 -13.05
C TYR A 79 4.03 -6.92 -13.42
N ASP A 80 3.87 -8.18 -13.82
CA ASP A 80 5.00 -9.04 -14.18
C ASP A 80 5.79 -8.49 -15.38
N GLU A 81 5.10 -7.86 -16.32
CA GLU A 81 5.71 -7.17 -17.46
C GLU A 81 6.54 -5.97 -16.99
N ALA A 82 6.00 -5.15 -16.09
CA ALA A 82 6.72 -4.01 -15.51
C ALA A 82 7.96 -4.46 -14.72
N VAL A 83 7.86 -5.57 -13.97
CA VAL A 83 8.99 -6.18 -13.24
C VAL A 83 10.07 -6.66 -14.20
N ALA A 84 9.68 -7.37 -15.27
CA ALA A 84 10.62 -7.86 -16.29
C ALA A 84 11.34 -6.70 -16.98
N HIS A 85 10.59 -5.65 -17.36
CA HIS A 85 11.15 -4.44 -17.98
C HIS A 85 12.10 -3.69 -17.04
N CYS A 86 11.72 -3.52 -15.76
CA CYS A 86 12.57 -2.92 -14.72
C CYS A 86 13.92 -3.65 -14.61
N LYS A 87 13.89 -4.98 -14.54
CA LYS A 87 15.10 -5.82 -14.48
C LYS A 87 15.94 -5.68 -15.76
N GLN A 88 15.32 -5.72 -16.94
CA GLN A 88 16.02 -5.60 -18.21
C GLN A 88 16.76 -4.26 -18.35
N LYS A 89 16.15 -3.18 -17.85
CA LYS A 89 16.69 -1.82 -17.92
C LYS A 89 17.57 -1.44 -16.74
N ASN A 90 17.81 -2.37 -15.81
CA ASN A 90 18.55 -2.09 -14.58
C ASN A 90 17.95 -0.91 -13.79
N GLY A 91 16.62 -0.79 -13.81
CA GLY A 91 15.84 0.28 -13.18
C GLY A 91 15.50 0.00 -11.72
N ALA A 92 14.74 0.90 -11.12
CA ALA A 92 14.24 0.75 -9.75
C ALA A 92 12.72 1.00 -9.68
N LEU A 93 12.00 0.09 -9.04
CA LEU A 93 10.55 0.17 -8.90
C LEU A 93 10.13 -0.20 -7.47
N ILE A 94 9.32 0.63 -6.84
CA ILE A 94 8.48 0.24 -5.71
C ILE A 94 7.03 0.29 -6.16
N TYR A 95 6.32 -0.80 -5.95
CA TYR A 95 4.87 -0.82 -6.01
C TYR A 95 4.31 -1.15 -4.64
N ALA A 96 3.30 -0.39 -4.21
CA ALA A 96 2.48 -0.77 -3.07
C ALA A 96 1.05 -0.28 -3.26
N SER A 97 0.07 -1.15 -2.98
CA SER A 97 -1.34 -0.76 -2.89
C SER A 97 -1.62 0.17 -1.72
N ASN A 98 -0.68 0.27 -0.75
CA ASN A 98 -0.79 1.12 0.41
C ASN A 98 0.58 1.60 0.93
N PHE A 99 0.80 2.91 0.89
CA PHE A 99 2.03 3.55 1.38
C PHE A 99 1.96 4.00 2.84
N SER A 100 0.88 3.73 3.60
CA SER A 100 0.87 4.09 5.03
C SER A 100 1.96 3.30 5.77
N LEU A 101 2.89 4.02 6.41
CA LEU A 101 3.93 3.39 7.23
C LEU A 101 3.28 2.53 8.34
N GLY A 102 2.28 3.10 9.01
CA GLY A 102 1.58 2.45 10.11
C GLY A 102 0.85 1.18 9.70
N VAL A 103 0.27 1.13 8.49
CA VAL A 103 -0.41 -0.09 8.03
C VAL A 103 0.57 -1.17 7.62
N ASN A 104 1.71 -0.81 7.03
CA ASN A 104 2.73 -1.79 6.67
C ASN A 104 3.38 -2.41 7.92
N LEU A 105 3.64 -1.60 8.95
CA LEU A 105 4.02 -2.12 10.28
C LEU A 105 2.94 -3.01 10.88
N PHE A 106 1.66 -2.66 10.68
CA PHE A 106 0.53 -3.43 11.16
C PHE A 106 0.41 -4.80 10.47
N PHE A 107 0.68 -4.88 9.16
CA PHE A 107 0.74 -6.16 8.43
C PHE A 107 1.80 -7.08 9.02
N GLU A 108 3.00 -6.56 9.29
CA GLU A 108 4.06 -7.36 9.92
C GLU A 108 3.76 -7.80 11.33
N LEU A 109 3.19 -6.90 12.14
CA LEU A 109 2.74 -7.25 13.47
C LEU A 109 1.68 -8.36 13.41
N ASN A 110 0.74 -8.27 12.46
CA ASN A 110 -0.30 -9.26 12.24
C ASN A 110 0.26 -10.63 11.87
N GLU A 111 1.21 -10.71 10.94
CA GLU A 111 1.86 -11.97 10.57
C GLU A 111 2.65 -12.58 11.72
N LYS A 112 3.42 -11.76 12.44
CA LYS A 112 4.18 -12.24 13.61
C LYS A 112 3.25 -12.75 14.71
N LEU A 113 2.16 -12.02 14.98
CA LEU A 113 1.16 -12.45 15.95
C LEU A 113 0.47 -13.74 15.49
N ALA A 114 0.08 -13.85 14.21
CA ALA A 114 -0.53 -15.06 13.66
C ALA A 114 0.35 -16.30 13.88
N LYS A 115 1.66 -16.20 13.58
CA LYS A 115 2.64 -17.27 13.83
C LYS A 115 2.72 -17.66 15.31
N MET A 116 2.68 -16.68 16.22
CA MET A 116 2.70 -16.94 17.66
C MET A 116 1.40 -17.58 18.18
N MET A 117 0.27 -17.25 17.55
CA MET A 117 -1.06 -17.74 17.93
C MET A 117 -1.39 -19.10 17.30
N ALA A 118 -0.74 -19.48 16.20
CA ALA A 118 -0.96 -20.74 15.49
C ALA A 118 -0.99 -22.01 16.38
N PRO A 119 -0.07 -22.21 17.35
CA PRO A 119 -0.12 -23.39 18.24
C PRO A 119 -1.21 -23.32 19.33
N LEU A 120 -1.97 -22.22 19.44
CA LEU A 120 -2.96 -21.98 20.49
C LEU A 120 -4.40 -22.22 19.97
N GLU A 121 -4.78 -23.49 19.85
CA GLU A 121 -6.03 -23.94 19.21
C GLU A 121 -7.33 -23.34 19.79
N ASN A 122 -7.31 -22.89 21.05
CA ASN A 122 -8.48 -22.35 21.74
C ASN A 122 -8.81 -20.90 21.36
N TYR A 123 -7.94 -20.23 20.60
CA TYR A 123 -8.19 -18.87 20.13
C TYR A 123 -8.87 -18.88 18.76
N ARG A 124 -9.96 -18.14 18.66
CA ARG A 124 -10.63 -17.86 17.39
C ARG A 124 -10.31 -16.45 16.92
N VAL A 125 -9.99 -16.34 15.63
CA VAL A 125 -9.70 -15.07 14.97
C VAL A 125 -10.98 -14.47 14.42
N SER A 126 -11.12 -13.16 14.61
CA SER A 126 -12.13 -12.35 13.92
C SER A 126 -11.55 -10.98 13.59
N MET A 127 -12.12 -10.35 12.59
CA MET A 127 -11.67 -9.04 12.11
C MET A 127 -12.83 -8.06 12.01
N GLU A 128 -12.53 -6.80 12.24
CA GLU A 128 -13.47 -5.70 12.01
C GLU A 128 -12.78 -4.58 11.24
N GLU A 129 -13.49 -3.99 10.28
CA GLU A 129 -13.08 -2.77 9.62
C GLU A 129 -14.15 -1.68 9.71
N VAL A 130 -13.70 -0.42 9.78
CA VAL A 130 -14.56 0.78 9.73
C VAL A 130 -14.02 1.72 8.66
N HIS A 131 -14.86 2.11 7.72
CA HIS A 131 -14.55 3.11 6.70
C HIS A 131 -15.71 4.09 6.54
N HIS A 132 -15.49 5.16 5.78
CA HIS A 132 -16.51 6.15 5.45
C HIS A 132 -17.69 5.55 4.66
N VAL A 133 -18.85 6.20 4.72
CA VAL A 133 -20.10 5.73 4.07
C VAL A 133 -20.00 5.63 2.54
N HIS A 134 -19.09 6.39 1.94
CA HIS A 134 -18.88 6.41 0.49
C HIS A 134 -18.00 5.27 -0.05
N LYS A 135 -17.47 4.38 0.80
CA LYS A 135 -16.59 3.29 0.35
C LYS A 135 -17.43 2.13 -0.21
N LEU A 136 -17.29 1.89 -1.52
CA LEU A 136 -18.09 0.93 -2.28
C LEU A 136 -17.60 -0.52 -2.16
N ASP A 137 -16.29 -0.73 -2.08
CA ASP A 137 -15.69 -2.05 -1.94
C ASP A 137 -15.80 -2.60 -0.51
N ALA A 138 -16.06 -3.90 -0.38
CA ALA A 138 -16.12 -4.60 0.90
C ALA A 138 -15.70 -6.09 0.72
N PRO A 139 -14.81 -6.62 1.58
CA PRO A 139 -14.01 -5.89 2.57
C PRO A 139 -12.96 -5.00 1.89
N SER A 140 -12.32 -4.08 2.61
CA SER A 140 -11.21 -3.30 2.03
C SER A 140 -10.02 -4.18 1.67
N GLY A 141 -9.19 -3.74 0.71
CA GLY A 141 -7.93 -4.41 0.39
C GLY A 141 -7.02 -4.62 1.61
N THR A 142 -6.94 -3.65 2.53
CA THR A 142 -6.19 -3.82 3.79
C THR A 142 -6.74 -4.97 4.64
N ALA A 143 -8.06 -5.13 4.73
CA ALA A 143 -8.66 -6.24 5.47
C ALA A 143 -8.42 -7.59 4.77
N ILE A 144 -8.40 -7.63 3.44
CA ILE A 144 -8.04 -8.84 2.67
C ILE A 144 -6.59 -9.23 2.97
N THR A 145 -5.64 -8.31 2.84
CA THR A 145 -4.21 -8.58 3.13
C THR A 145 -3.97 -9.04 4.57
N LEU A 146 -4.68 -8.46 5.55
CA LEU A 146 -4.59 -8.91 6.94
C LEU A 146 -5.11 -10.35 7.11
N ALA A 147 -6.22 -10.70 6.46
CA ALA A 147 -6.80 -12.03 6.53
C ALA A 147 -5.89 -13.07 5.85
N GLU A 148 -5.34 -12.75 4.68
CA GLU A 148 -4.38 -13.58 3.95
C GLU A 148 -3.13 -13.85 4.80
N GLY A 149 -2.55 -12.81 5.42
CA GLY A 149 -1.40 -12.97 6.31
C GLY A 149 -1.68 -13.85 7.54
N ILE A 150 -2.93 -13.92 8.02
CA ILE A 150 -3.32 -14.86 9.09
C ILE A 150 -3.47 -16.27 8.52
N ILE A 151 -4.17 -16.43 7.39
CA ILE A 151 -4.41 -17.71 6.71
C ILE A 151 -3.08 -18.41 6.37
N GLU A 152 -2.10 -17.68 5.85
CA GLU A 152 -0.76 -18.22 5.54
C GLU A 152 -0.01 -18.77 6.76
N ASN A 153 -0.43 -18.39 7.96
CA ASN A 153 0.24 -18.71 9.22
C ASN A 153 -0.66 -19.44 10.22
N SER A 154 -1.79 -20.02 9.79
CA SER A 154 -2.75 -20.71 10.65
C SER A 154 -3.54 -21.79 9.90
N ASP A 155 -4.47 -22.46 10.58
CA ASP A 155 -5.35 -23.49 9.99
C ASP A 155 -6.58 -22.91 9.28
N TYR A 156 -6.74 -21.58 9.26
CA TYR A 156 -7.78 -20.93 8.47
C TYR A 156 -7.48 -21.09 6.98
N ASN A 157 -8.50 -21.34 6.16
CA ASN A 157 -8.32 -21.55 4.72
C ASN A 157 -9.02 -20.50 3.84
N ASN A 158 -9.87 -19.66 4.43
CA ASN A 158 -10.56 -18.60 3.72
C ASN A 158 -11.06 -17.52 4.70
N TRP A 159 -11.57 -16.42 4.17
CA TRP A 159 -12.30 -15.40 4.91
C TRP A 159 -13.70 -15.22 4.35
N THR A 160 -14.61 -14.66 5.17
CA THR A 160 -15.96 -14.36 4.72
C THR A 160 -16.51 -13.09 5.38
N LEU A 161 -17.48 -12.47 4.71
CA LEU A 161 -18.21 -11.34 5.25
C LEU A 161 -19.32 -11.85 6.18
N GLY A 162 -19.23 -11.50 7.47
CA GLY A 162 -20.25 -11.86 8.46
C GLY A 162 -20.08 -13.27 9.04
N LYS A 163 -20.99 -14.20 8.73
CA LYS A 163 -21.06 -15.50 9.40
C LYS A 163 -20.03 -16.49 8.82
N ALA A 164 -18.98 -16.76 9.59
CA ALA A 164 -17.91 -17.70 9.23
C ALA A 164 -18.18 -19.15 9.65
N LYS A 165 -17.65 -20.09 8.87
CA LYS A 165 -17.41 -21.47 9.33
C LYS A 165 -16.20 -21.49 10.28
N GLU A 166 -15.97 -22.62 10.95
CA GLU A 166 -14.81 -22.75 11.87
C GLU A 166 -13.45 -22.57 11.18
N THR A 167 -13.35 -22.92 9.90
CA THR A 167 -12.12 -22.78 9.09
C THR A 167 -12.01 -21.43 8.39
N GLU A 168 -12.94 -20.50 8.64
CA GLU A 168 -13.02 -19.21 7.97
C GLU A 168 -12.84 -18.05 8.95
N ILE A 169 -12.16 -16.99 8.53
CA ILE A 169 -12.04 -15.76 9.30
C ILE A 169 -13.25 -14.86 9.00
N ALA A 170 -14.01 -14.50 10.04
CA ALA A 170 -15.10 -13.54 9.92
C ALA A 170 -14.56 -12.12 9.82
N ILE A 171 -14.88 -11.41 8.72
CA ILE A 171 -14.60 -9.98 8.56
C ILE A 171 -15.90 -9.21 8.69
N LYS A 172 -16.00 -8.39 9.73
CA LYS A 172 -17.13 -7.50 9.95
C LYS A 172 -16.85 -6.13 9.36
N VAL A 173 -17.76 -5.68 8.51
CA VAL A 173 -17.62 -4.43 7.77
C VAL A 173 -18.56 -3.38 8.34
N LYS A 174 -18.01 -2.24 8.77
CA LYS A 174 -18.77 -1.07 9.20
C LYS A 174 -18.50 0.12 8.27
N ARG A 175 -19.53 0.96 8.14
CA ARG A 175 -19.49 2.20 7.35
C ARG A 175 -19.98 3.34 8.24
N GLU A 176 -19.08 4.25 8.61
CA GLU A 176 -19.32 5.31 9.60
C GLU A 176 -18.69 6.63 9.14
N ASN A 177 -19.53 7.67 9.03
CA ASN A 177 -19.13 9.06 8.76
C ASN A 177 -18.05 9.17 7.65
N GLU A 178 -16.97 9.88 7.96
CA GLU A 178 -15.79 10.13 7.12
C GLU A 178 -14.56 9.35 7.63
N VAL A 179 -14.74 8.21 8.31
CA VAL A 179 -13.63 7.42 8.85
C VAL A 179 -12.69 6.98 7.71
N PRO A 180 -11.40 7.40 7.69
CA PRO A 180 -10.50 7.04 6.59
C PRO A 180 -10.24 5.54 6.51
N GLY A 181 -10.14 4.88 7.66
CA GLY A 181 -9.97 3.44 7.77
C GLY A 181 -9.54 3.05 9.19
N THR A 182 -10.21 2.08 9.79
CA THR A 182 -9.81 1.42 11.03
C THR A 182 -9.89 -0.07 10.83
N HIS A 183 -8.88 -0.80 11.30
CA HIS A 183 -8.76 -2.25 11.14
C HIS A 183 -8.40 -2.85 12.48
N VAL A 184 -9.13 -3.90 12.85
CA VAL A 184 -8.99 -4.60 14.13
C VAL A 184 -8.89 -6.09 13.84
N VAL A 185 -7.88 -6.74 14.43
CA VAL A 185 -7.74 -8.20 14.44
C VAL A 185 -7.82 -8.64 15.90
N THR A 186 -8.75 -9.54 16.20
CA THR A 186 -9.01 -10.04 17.55
C THR A 186 -8.83 -11.55 17.57
N TYR A 187 -7.96 -12.01 18.47
CA TYR A 187 -7.87 -13.41 18.86
C TYR A 187 -8.58 -13.58 20.20
N LYS A 188 -9.59 -14.46 20.28
CA LYS A 188 -10.42 -14.62 21.47
C LYS A 188 -10.55 -16.07 21.89
N SER A 189 -10.35 -16.34 23.18
CA SER A 189 -10.65 -17.62 23.84
C SER A 189 -11.71 -17.42 24.93
N GLU A 190 -12.02 -18.47 25.70
CA GLU A 190 -12.88 -18.35 26.88
C GLU A 190 -12.23 -17.56 28.03
N VAL A 191 -10.90 -17.51 28.07
CA VAL A 191 -10.14 -16.94 29.19
C VAL A 191 -9.82 -15.46 28.96
N ASP A 192 -9.39 -15.11 27.75
CA ASP A 192 -8.97 -13.76 27.42
C ASP A 192 -9.08 -13.45 25.91
N SER A 193 -8.65 -12.25 25.54
CA SER A 193 -8.57 -11.82 24.15
C SER A 193 -7.36 -10.92 23.94
N ILE A 194 -6.74 -11.06 22.76
CA ILE A 194 -5.69 -10.17 22.27
C ILE A 194 -6.25 -9.42 21.08
N GLU A 195 -6.10 -8.10 21.08
CA GLU A 195 -6.52 -7.23 19.99
C GLU A 195 -5.33 -6.39 19.50
N ILE A 196 -5.16 -6.34 18.19
CA ILE A 196 -4.31 -5.35 17.52
C ILE A 196 -5.18 -4.45 16.65
N LYS A 197 -4.90 -3.14 16.68
CA LYS A 197 -5.70 -2.13 15.99
C LYS A 197 -4.83 -1.12 15.27
N HIS A 198 -5.20 -0.83 14.02
CA HIS A 198 -4.69 0.29 13.24
C HIS A 198 -5.81 1.30 12.97
N THR A 199 -5.50 2.59 13.05
CA THR A 199 -6.45 3.68 12.76
C THR A 199 -5.78 4.74 11.89
N ALA A 200 -6.29 4.92 10.68
CA ALA A 200 -5.89 6.03 9.81
C ALA A 200 -6.68 7.29 10.17
N HIS A 201 -6.00 8.33 10.66
CA HIS A 201 -6.64 9.60 11.00
C HIS A 201 -6.86 10.52 9.81
N ASN A 202 -6.04 10.39 8.76
CA ASN A 202 -6.15 11.16 7.53
C ASN A 202 -5.27 10.52 6.44
N ARG A 203 -5.32 11.08 5.22
CA ARG A 203 -4.57 10.56 4.06
C ARG A 203 -3.10 11.02 4.01
N LYS A 204 -2.64 11.89 4.92
CA LYS A 204 -1.24 12.35 4.94
C LYS A 204 -0.25 11.21 5.16
N GLY A 205 -0.64 10.17 5.90
CA GLY A 205 0.20 8.99 6.13
C GLY A 205 0.60 8.28 4.85
N PHE A 206 -0.30 8.20 3.86
CA PHE A 206 0.00 7.57 2.56
C PHE A 206 0.97 8.42 1.74
N ALA A 207 0.74 9.74 1.67
CA ALA A 207 1.61 10.66 0.95
C ALA A 207 3.02 10.72 1.55
N LEU A 208 3.11 10.73 2.88
CA LEU A 208 4.38 10.67 3.59
C LEU A 208 5.15 9.38 3.29
N GLY A 209 4.48 8.22 3.32
CA GLY A 209 5.17 6.97 3.04
C GLY A 209 5.61 6.82 1.58
N ALA A 210 4.87 7.39 0.62
CA ALA A 210 5.33 7.47 -0.77
C ALA A 210 6.60 8.32 -0.92
N LEU A 211 6.69 9.44 -0.17
CA LEU A 211 7.90 10.26 -0.13
C LEU A 211 9.08 9.53 0.49
N ILE A 212 8.88 8.83 1.62
CA ILE A 212 9.93 8.04 2.26
C ILE A 212 10.39 6.90 1.34
N ALA A 213 9.46 6.23 0.64
CA ALA A 213 9.80 5.22 -0.35
C ALA A 213 10.64 5.81 -1.49
N ALA A 214 10.27 7.00 -1.99
CA ALA A 214 11.02 7.68 -3.03
C ALA A 214 12.43 8.09 -2.56
N GLU A 215 12.56 8.64 -1.35
CA GLU A 215 13.85 8.96 -0.73
C GLU A 215 14.73 7.72 -0.61
N TRP A 216 14.15 6.58 -0.21
CA TRP A 216 14.85 5.31 -0.08
C TRP A 216 15.26 4.72 -1.43
N LEU A 217 14.43 4.87 -2.47
CA LEU A 217 14.64 4.24 -3.77
C LEU A 217 15.76 4.89 -4.60
N VAL A 218 16.06 6.17 -4.39
CA VAL A 218 17.12 6.88 -5.13
C VAL A 218 18.46 6.16 -5.00
N GLY A 219 19.10 5.90 -6.14
CA GLY A 219 20.39 5.20 -6.21
C GLY A 219 20.32 3.67 -6.05
N LYS A 220 19.12 3.09 -6.00
CA LYS A 220 18.92 1.63 -5.98
C LYS A 220 18.54 1.10 -7.36
N THR A 221 18.66 -0.21 -7.50
CA THR A 221 18.27 -0.97 -8.68
C THR A 221 17.57 -2.25 -8.23
N GLY A 222 16.42 -2.57 -8.83
CA GLY A 222 15.60 -3.72 -8.48
C GLY A 222 14.13 -3.35 -8.27
N VAL A 223 13.34 -4.38 -7.94
CA VAL A 223 11.94 -4.21 -7.56
C VAL A 223 11.82 -4.44 -6.07
N PHE A 224 11.19 -3.51 -5.37
CA PHE A 224 11.10 -3.47 -3.92
C PHE A 224 9.67 -3.22 -3.45
N THR A 225 9.46 -3.43 -2.17
CA THR A 225 8.19 -3.27 -1.47
C THR A 225 8.35 -2.29 -0.31
N MET A 226 7.24 -1.93 0.33
CA MET A 226 7.30 -1.15 1.58
C MET A 226 7.97 -1.92 2.74
N ARG A 227 8.06 -3.25 2.69
CA ARG A 227 8.82 -4.04 3.68
C ARG A 227 10.30 -3.71 3.62
N ASP A 228 10.85 -3.63 2.40
CA ASP A 228 12.25 -3.26 2.17
C ASP A 228 12.55 -1.84 2.67
N VAL A 229 11.63 -0.90 2.42
CA VAL A 229 11.75 0.50 2.88
C VAL A 229 11.77 0.57 4.41
N LEU A 230 10.97 -0.26 5.07
CA LEU A 230 10.80 -0.26 6.52
C LEU A 230 11.75 -1.21 7.26
N ASN A 231 12.59 -1.96 6.54
CA ASN A 231 13.48 -3.01 7.07
C ASN A 231 12.73 -4.07 7.91
N LEU A 232 11.64 -4.59 7.34
CA LEU A 232 10.77 -5.57 7.99
C LEU A 232 11.05 -7.01 7.56
#